data_AF-A0A1V9ZY06-F1
#
_entry.id   AF-A0A1V9ZY06-F1
#
_cell.length_a   1.000
_cell.length_b   1.000
_cell.length_c   1.000
_cell.angle_alpha   90.00
_cell.angle_beta   90.00
_cell.angle_gamma   90.00
#
_symmetry.space_group_name_H-M   'P 1'
#
loop_
_entity.id
_entity.type
_entity.pdbx_description
1 polymer ?
#
loop_
_entity_poly.entity_id
_entity_poly.type
_entity_poly.pdbx_seq_one_letter_code
_entity_poly.pdbx_strand_id
1 'polypeptide(L)'
;MTRQENLLHKTTRLAKPHQQEKYCLTSADDPLFDYHKAIASNDLDTVKQLLPTCDNERAMDVAAMHNSIEILMYLHKFSTKGCTTRSMDYAAAFGHFECMRFLHQFRTEGCSRQALLYAACKGHLECVLYLWRNQPRPNWFDLEQAICFAKDNKHHHVVKALNAFVDHTNGGWKRFTTSIQKKLLLV
;
A
#
# COMPACT_ATOMS: atom_id res chain seq x y z
N MET A 1 -48.46 15.33 2.15
CA MET A 1 -47.40 14.31 2.20
C MET A 1 -47.04 13.98 0.77
N THR A 2 -45.99 14.64 0.30
CA THR A 2 -45.66 14.81 -1.12
C THR A 2 -44.91 13.60 -1.67
N ARG A 3 -45.03 13.44 -2.98
CA ARG A 3 -44.45 12.45 -3.90
C ARG A 3 -42.90 12.29 -3.85
N GLN A 4 -42.25 12.85 -2.83
CA GLN A 4 -40.80 12.85 -2.59
C GLN A 4 -40.31 11.77 -1.62
N GLU A 5 -41.20 11.12 -0.85
CA GLU A 5 -40.78 10.04 0.06
C GLU A 5 -40.58 8.69 -0.66
N ASN A 6 -40.95 8.59 -1.94
CA ASN A 6 -40.87 7.36 -2.74
C ASN A 6 -39.56 7.19 -3.56
N LEU A 7 -38.52 7.99 -3.31
CA LEU A 7 -37.22 7.88 -4.01
C LEU A 7 -36.03 7.51 -3.10
N LEU A 8 -36.25 7.34 -1.80
CA LEU A 8 -35.21 6.90 -0.83
C LEU A 8 -35.18 5.39 -0.60
N HIS A 9 -35.99 4.62 -1.31
CA HIS A 9 -35.82 3.16 -1.43
C HIS A 9 -35.09 2.81 -2.74
N LYS A 10 -34.03 3.57 -3.09
CA LYS A 10 -32.92 2.98 -3.84
C LYS A 10 -32.46 1.82 -2.97
N THR A 11 -32.77 0.59 -3.37
CA THR A 11 -32.24 -0.65 -2.78
C THR A 11 -30.83 -0.40 -2.27
N THR A 12 -30.66 -0.28 -0.95
CA THR A 12 -29.36 -0.08 -0.33
C THR A 12 -28.52 -1.29 -0.73
N ARG A 13 -27.61 -1.09 -1.69
CA ARG A 13 -26.85 -2.18 -2.26
C ARG A 13 -25.80 -2.60 -1.23
N LEU A 14 -26.13 -3.61 -0.43
CA LEU A 14 -25.23 -4.15 0.57
C LEU A 14 -24.03 -4.84 -0.10
N ALA A 15 -22.82 -4.48 0.33
CA ALA A 15 -21.58 -5.10 -0.09
C ALA A 15 -21.46 -6.52 0.49
N LYS A 16 -21.15 -7.49 -0.37
CA LYS A 16 -20.86 -8.87 0.03
C LYS A 16 -19.56 -8.92 0.85
N PRO A 17 -19.34 -9.95 1.70
CA PRO A 17 -18.14 -10.04 2.54
C PRO A 17 -16.81 -9.88 1.77
N HIS A 18 -16.66 -10.56 0.64
CA HIS A 18 -15.46 -10.42 -0.20
C HIS A 18 -15.28 -9.01 -0.79
N GLN A 19 -16.36 -8.22 -0.93
CA GLN A 19 -16.28 -6.84 -1.38
C GLN A 19 -15.82 -5.91 -0.26
N GLN A 20 -16.13 -6.22 1.00
CA GLN A 20 -15.69 -5.43 2.14
C GLN A 20 -14.17 -5.49 2.28
N GLU A 21 -13.59 -6.68 2.19
CA GLU A 21 -12.14 -6.86 2.14
C GLU A 21 -11.55 -6.19 0.90
N LYS A 22 -12.14 -6.44 -0.27
CA LYS A 22 -11.67 -5.88 -1.55
C LYS A 22 -11.69 -4.37 -1.57
N TYR A 23 -12.64 -3.69 -0.95
CA TYR A 23 -12.78 -2.22 -1.05
C TYR A 23 -12.50 -1.51 0.28
N CYS A 24 -11.82 -2.16 1.23
CA CYS A 24 -11.51 -1.61 2.55
C CYS A 24 -12.75 -1.02 3.27
N LEU A 25 -13.90 -1.71 3.22
CA LEU A 25 -15.15 -1.26 3.84
C LEU A 25 -15.24 -1.72 5.30
N THR A 26 -15.89 -0.94 6.15
CA THR A 26 -16.08 -1.28 7.58
C THR A 26 -17.35 -2.09 7.84
N SER A 27 -18.31 -2.05 6.92
CA SER A 27 -19.58 -2.76 7.01
C SER A 27 -20.18 -2.98 5.62
N ALA A 28 -21.24 -3.79 5.53
CA ALA A 28 -21.93 -4.06 4.26
C ALA A 28 -22.64 -2.82 3.70
N ASP A 29 -23.02 -1.87 4.56
CA ASP A 29 -23.70 -0.62 4.27
C ASP A 29 -22.76 0.60 4.33
N ASP A 30 -21.44 0.39 4.25
CA ASP A 30 -20.45 1.47 4.28
C ASP A 30 -20.76 2.52 3.18
N PRO A 31 -21.00 3.80 3.53
CA PRO A 31 -21.38 4.83 2.57
C PRO A 31 -20.29 5.14 1.54
N LEU A 32 -19.06 4.67 1.76
CA LEU A 32 -17.93 4.85 0.85
C LEU A 32 -17.83 3.74 -0.20
N PHE A 33 -18.76 2.79 -0.24
CA PHE A 33 -18.69 1.66 -1.16
C PHE A 33 -18.53 2.07 -2.63
N ASP A 34 -19.37 2.97 -3.13
CA ASP A 34 -19.30 3.41 -4.53
C ASP A 34 -18.02 4.21 -4.80
N TYR A 35 -17.57 5.02 -3.84
CA TYR A 35 -16.34 5.78 -3.93
C TYR A 35 -15.09 4.89 -3.99
N HIS A 36 -14.97 3.94 -3.04
CA HIS A 36 -13.85 2.99 -3.01
C HIS A 36 -13.86 2.05 -4.21
N LYS A 37 -15.05 1.66 -4.68
CA LYS A 37 -15.16 0.88 -5.92
C LYS A 37 -14.65 1.66 -7.13
N ALA A 38 -14.99 2.94 -7.27
CA ALA A 38 -14.50 3.80 -8.34
C ALA A 38 -12.96 3.93 -8.30
N ILE A 39 -12.39 4.13 -7.11
CA ILE A 39 -10.94 4.12 -6.91
C ILE A 39 -10.33 2.80 -7.38
N ALA A 40 -10.89 1.67 -6.92
CA ALA A 40 -10.39 0.34 -7.24
C ALA A 40 -10.52 -0.02 -8.73
N SER A 41 -11.46 0.57 -9.47
CA SER A 41 -11.61 0.39 -10.92
C SER A 41 -10.84 1.40 -11.76
N ASN A 42 -10.02 2.25 -11.13
CA ASN A 42 -9.34 3.38 -11.77
C ASN A 42 -10.28 4.33 -12.54
N ASP A 43 -11.49 4.56 -12.02
CA ASP A 43 -12.46 5.51 -12.56
C ASP A 43 -12.21 6.91 -11.99
N LEU A 44 -11.34 7.66 -12.64
CA LEU A 44 -10.93 9.00 -12.19
C LEU A 44 -12.08 10.02 -12.21
N ASP A 45 -13.02 9.91 -13.15
CA ASP A 45 -14.11 10.88 -13.29
C ASP A 45 -15.12 10.74 -12.15
N THR A 46 -15.51 9.52 -11.82
CA THR A 46 -16.35 9.26 -10.65
C THR A 46 -15.63 9.67 -9.36
N VAL A 47 -14.32 9.43 -9.25
CA VAL A 47 -13.54 9.88 -8.08
C VAL A 47 -13.53 11.39 -7.94
N LYS A 48 -13.32 12.14 -9.03
CA LYS A 48 -13.39 13.61 -9.03
C LYS A 48 -14.77 14.10 -8.58
N GLN A 49 -15.83 13.45 -9.03
CA GLN A 49 -17.20 13.81 -8.67
C GLN A 49 -17.50 13.56 -7.18
N LEU A 50 -17.02 12.45 -6.62
CA LEU A 50 -17.35 12.01 -5.26
C LEU A 50 -16.38 12.53 -4.19
N LEU A 51 -15.15 12.92 -4.57
CA LEU A 51 -14.12 13.38 -3.63
C LEU A 51 -14.62 14.48 -2.66
N PRO A 52 -15.34 15.54 -3.11
CA PRO A 52 -15.78 16.62 -2.21
C PRO A 52 -16.67 16.17 -1.04
N THR A 53 -17.36 15.03 -1.18
CA THR A 53 -18.30 14.51 -0.17
C THR A 53 -17.82 13.25 0.54
N CYS A 54 -16.86 12.52 -0.04
CA CYS A 54 -16.47 11.18 0.40
C CYS A 54 -14.98 11.05 0.79
N ASP A 55 -14.21 12.16 0.81
CA ASP A 55 -12.78 12.13 1.14
C ASP A 55 -12.50 11.53 2.53
N ASN A 56 -11.57 10.58 2.58
CA ASN A 56 -11.22 9.83 3.78
C ASN A 56 -9.82 9.21 3.67
N GLU A 57 -9.22 8.86 4.80
CA GLU A 57 -7.85 8.30 4.87
C GLU A 57 -7.68 6.93 4.19
N ARG A 58 -8.77 6.18 3.96
CA ARG A 58 -8.72 4.88 3.26
C ARG A 58 -8.69 5.02 1.74
N ALA A 59 -8.97 6.20 1.20
CA ALA A 59 -9.05 6.39 -0.26
C ALA A 59 -7.73 6.03 -0.96
N MET A 60 -6.60 6.52 -0.43
CA MET A 60 -5.28 6.17 -0.94
C MET A 60 -4.91 4.71 -0.66
N ASP A 61 -5.35 4.15 0.48
CA ASP A 61 -5.12 2.74 0.79
C ASP A 61 -5.75 1.82 -0.27
N VAL A 62 -6.99 2.14 -0.69
CA VAL A 62 -7.70 1.42 -1.76
C VAL A 62 -6.99 1.60 -3.11
N ALA A 63 -6.54 2.80 -3.43
CA ALA A 63 -5.81 3.07 -4.68
C ALA A 63 -4.51 2.26 -4.76
N ALA A 64 -3.75 2.24 -3.66
CA ALA A 64 -2.51 1.48 -3.54
C ALA A 64 -2.76 -0.02 -3.64
N MET A 65 -3.83 -0.53 -3.00
CA MET A 65 -4.24 -1.93 -3.07
C MET A 65 -4.60 -2.39 -4.50
N HIS A 66 -5.11 -1.51 -5.38
CA HIS A 66 -5.59 -1.87 -6.72
C HIS A 66 -4.69 -1.42 -7.87
N ASN A 67 -3.50 -0.89 -7.58
CA ASN A 67 -2.58 -0.35 -8.57
C ASN A 67 -3.14 0.85 -9.34
N SER A 68 -4.06 1.59 -8.72
CA SER A 68 -4.68 2.79 -9.31
C SER A 68 -3.76 4.00 -9.16
N ILE A 69 -2.55 3.94 -9.74
CA ILE A 69 -1.50 4.96 -9.56
C ILE A 69 -1.95 6.37 -9.95
N GLU A 70 -2.75 6.48 -11.02
CA GLU A 70 -3.29 7.77 -11.49
C GLU A 70 -4.18 8.41 -10.42
N ILE A 71 -5.10 7.62 -9.86
CA ILE A 71 -5.96 8.07 -8.76
C ILE A 71 -5.13 8.33 -7.51
N LEU A 72 -4.12 7.51 -7.20
CA LEU A 72 -3.25 7.73 -6.06
C LEU A 72 -2.54 9.09 -6.13
N MET A 73 -1.99 9.45 -7.30
CA MET A 73 -1.36 10.74 -7.55
C MET A 73 -2.38 11.89 -7.48
N TYR A 74 -3.59 11.69 -8.01
CA TYR A 74 -4.67 12.66 -7.92
C TYR A 74 -5.08 12.91 -6.46
N LEU A 75 -5.34 11.85 -5.70
CA LEU A 75 -5.69 11.94 -4.28
C LEU A 75 -4.56 12.58 -3.48
N HIS A 76 -3.29 12.26 -3.74
CA HIS A 76 -2.16 12.91 -3.08
C HIS A 76 -2.19 14.44 -3.22
N LYS A 77 -2.60 14.95 -4.38
CA LYS A 77 -2.65 16.37 -4.67
C LYS A 77 -3.88 17.08 -4.11
N PHE A 78 -5.03 16.40 -4.05
CA PHE A 78 -6.33 17.03 -3.79
C PHE A 78 -7.07 16.55 -2.54
N SER A 79 -6.69 15.40 -1.96
CA SER A 79 -7.25 14.93 -0.69
C SER A 79 -6.72 15.76 0.47
N THR A 80 -7.58 15.97 1.46
CA THR A 80 -7.25 16.66 2.72
C THR A 80 -6.98 15.69 3.87
N LYS A 81 -7.23 14.39 3.66
CA LYS A 81 -7.23 13.38 4.72
C LYS A 81 -5.91 12.61 4.85
N GLY A 82 -5.08 12.60 3.81
CA GLY A 82 -3.85 11.81 3.79
C GLY A 82 -4.12 10.32 3.59
N CYS A 83 -3.21 9.46 4.05
CA CYS A 83 -3.37 8.00 4.00
C CYS A 83 -3.00 7.35 5.33
N THR A 84 -3.14 6.03 5.43
CA THR A 84 -2.63 5.26 6.57
C THR A 84 -1.36 4.49 6.18
N THR A 85 -0.72 3.84 7.15
CA THR A 85 0.38 2.89 6.86
C THR A 85 -0.07 1.72 5.97
N ARG A 86 -1.38 1.41 5.96
CA ARG A 86 -1.94 0.34 5.11
C ARG A 86 -1.75 0.62 3.63
N SER A 87 -1.67 1.87 3.20
CA SER A 87 -1.42 2.23 1.81
C SER A 87 -0.16 1.56 1.27
N MET A 88 0.97 1.75 1.97
CA MET A 88 2.24 1.17 1.55
C MET A 88 2.30 -0.34 1.82
N ASP A 89 1.70 -0.80 2.92
CA ASP A 89 1.61 -2.24 3.23
C ASP A 89 0.85 -3.01 2.15
N TYR A 90 -0.29 -2.49 1.66
CA TYR A 90 -1.05 -3.10 0.57
C TYR A 90 -0.30 -3.03 -0.75
N ALA A 91 0.29 -1.88 -1.10
CA ALA A 91 1.11 -1.79 -2.31
C ALA A 91 2.23 -2.84 -2.31
N ALA A 92 2.90 -3.04 -1.16
CA ALA A 92 3.93 -4.06 -1.01
C ALA A 92 3.36 -5.49 -1.10
N ALA A 93 2.24 -5.75 -0.42
CA ALA A 93 1.59 -7.08 -0.38
C ALA A 93 1.06 -7.56 -1.73
N PHE A 94 0.65 -6.64 -2.61
CA PHE A 94 0.17 -6.95 -3.96
C PHE A 94 1.23 -6.72 -5.06
N GLY A 95 2.44 -6.28 -4.70
CA GLY A 95 3.54 -6.10 -5.65
C GLY A 95 3.43 -4.85 -6.51
N HIS A 96 2.65 -3.85 -6.07
CA HIS A 96 2.42 -2.59 -6.78
C HIS A 96 3.57 -1.63 -6.50
N PHE A 97 4.75 -1.96 -7.04
CA PHE A 97 6.00 -1.28 -6.76
C PHE A 97 5.94 0.24 -7.00
N GLU A 98 5.32 0.68 -8.09
CA GLU A 98 5.23 2.13 -8.41
C GLU A 98 4.37 2.89 -7.40
N CYS A 99 3.23 2.33 -6.98
CA CYS A 99 2.43 2.90 -5.88
C CYS A 99 3.25 2.98 -4.59
N MET A 100 3.94 1.90 -4.24
CA MET A 100 4.76 1.83 -3.02
C MET A 100 5.90 2.86 -3.03
N ARG A 101 6.62 2.96 -4.15
CA ARG A 101 7.72 3.92 -4.36
C ARG A 101 7.22 5.36 -4.29
N PHE A 102 6.10 5.67 -4.94
CA PHE A 102 5.47 6.99 -4.88
C PHE A 102 5.10 7.36 -3.45
N LEU A 103 4.40 6.46 -2.73
CA LEU A 103 4.03 6.67 -1.33
C LEU A 103 5.27 6.93 -0.47
N HIS A 104 6.31 6.11 -0.62
CA HIS A 104 7.52 6.26 0.20
C HIS A 104 8.28 7.56 -0.07
N GLN A 105 8.21 8.10 -1.28
CA GLN A 105 8.90 9.34 -1.65
C GLN A 105 8.15 10.60 -1.22
N PHE A 106 6.82 10.61 -1.29
CA PHE A 106 6.01 11.82 -1.13
C PHE A 106 5.11 11.83 0.10
N ARG A 107 5.03 10.72 0.85
CA ARG A 107 4.25 10.59 2.08
C ARG A 107 5.16 10.30 3.28
N THR A 108 4.70 10.66 4.47
CA THR A 108 5.47 10.52 5.73
C THR A 108 4.90 9.45 6.65
N GLU A 109 3.72 8.90 6.34
CA GLU A 109 3.06 7.84 7.09
C GLU A 109 3.89 6.56 7.12
N GLY A 110 4.66 6.30 6.06
CA GLY A 110 5.54 5.15 5.95
C GLY A 110 4.80 3.83 5.78
N CYS A 111 5.47 2.74 6.18
CA CYS A 111 4.92 1.38 6.20
C CYS A 111 5.08 0.78 7.59
N SER A 112 4.32 -0.27 7.86
CA SER A 112 4.55 -1.13 9.00
C SER A 112 5.52 -2.27 8.64
N ARG A 113 5.92 -3.08 9.63
CA ARG A 113 6.74 -4.28 9.37
C ARG A 113 6.05 -5.27 8.44
N GLN A 114 4.72 -5.22 8.34
CA GLN A 114 3.91 -6.10 7.52
C GLN A 114 4.19 -5.90 6.03
N ALA A 115 4.55 -4.70 5.57
CA ALA A 115 4.91 -4.48 4.16
C ALA A 115 6.02 -5.43 3.69
N LEU A 116 7.11 -5.53 4.44
CA LEU A 116 8.24 -6.40 4.09
C LEU A 116 7.84 -7.88 4.15
N LEU A 117 7.15 -8.28 5.23
CA LEU A 117 6.75 -9.68 5.44
C LEU A 117 5.77 -10.16 4.36
N TYR A 118 4.77 -9.35 4.01
CA TYR A 118 3.81 -9.69 2.96
C TYR A 118 4.45 -9.69 1.58
N ALA A 119 5.29 -8.70 1.25
CA ALA A 119 6.02 -8.69 -0.02
C ALA A 119 6.90 -9.94 -0.17
N ALA A 120 7.58 -10.38 0.90
CA ALA A 120 8.40 -11.58 0.88
C ALA A 120 7.55 -12.86 0.78
N CYS A 121 6.48 -12.95 1.55
CA CYS A 121 5.50 -14.05 1.52
C CYS A 121 4.87 -14.24 0.13
N LYS A 122 4.66 -13.14 -0.62
CA LYS A 122 4.08 -13.15 -1.97
C LYS A 122 5.10 -13.13 -3.11
N GLY A 123 6.40 -13.05 -2.78
CA GLY A 123 7.47 -13.13 -3.77
C GLY A 123 7.73 -11.85 -4.55
N HIS A 124 7.25 -10.70 -4.08
CA HIS A 124 7.42 -9.39 -4.72
C HIS A 124 8.81 -8.80 -4.44
N LEU A 125 9.80 -9.31 -5.17
CA LEU A 125 11.22 -9.04 -4.94
C LEU A 125 11.57 -7.53 -4.96
N GLU A 126 11.03 -6.79 -5.92
CA GLU A 126 11.27 -5.36 -6.07
C GLU A 126 10.81 -4.58 -4.83
N CYS A 127 9.63 -4.92 -4.30
CA CYS A 127 9.11 -4.34 -3.08
C CYS A 127 10.00 -4.69 -1.88
N VAL A 128 10.38 -5.97 -1.73
CA VAL A 128 11.27 -6.44 -0.65
C VAL A 128 12.60 -5.67 -0.65
N LEU A 129 13.26 -5.60 -1.81
CA LEU A 129 14.56 -4.95 -1.93
C LEU A 129 14.49 -3.45 -1.63
N TYR A 130 13.45 -2.79 -2.13
CA TYR A 130 13.26 -1.37 -1.89
C TYR A 130 12.96 -1.08 -0.42
N LEU A 131 12.04 -1.83 0.20
CA LEU A 131 11.72 -1.68 1.61
C LEU A 131 12.95 -1.92 2.49
N TRP A 132 13.68 -3.01 2.25
CA TRP A 132 14.89 -3.33 3.03
C TRP A 132 15.96 -2.23 2.95
N ARG A 133 16.21 -1.70 1.75
CA ARG A 133 17.25 -0.68 1.53
C ARG A 133 16.88 0.69 2.09
N ASN A 134 15.60 1.00 2.20
CA ASN A 134 15.11 2.31 2.63
C ASN A 134 14.61 2.34 4.08
N GLN A 135 14.78 1.25 4.84
CA GLN A 135 14.45 1.24 6.26
C GLN A 135 15.44 2.11 7.07
N PRO A 136 14.95 3.07 7.88
CA PRO A 136 15.81 3.87 8.74
C PRO A 136 16.57 3.03 9.78
N ARG A 137 15.94 1.93 10.22
CA ARG A 137 16.48 0.98 11.19
C ARG A 137 16.10 -0.45 10.75
N PRO A 138 16.98 -1.14 10.02
CA PRO A 138 16.75 -2.53 9.64
C PRO A 138 16.63 -3.40 10.89
N ASN A 139 15.54 -4.17 10.97
CA ASN A 139 15.34 -5.15 12.03
C ASN A 139 15.70 -6.54 11.52
N TRP A 140 16.70 -7.16 12.15
CA TRP A 140 17.13 -8.51 11.82
C TRP A 140 16.01 -9.55 12.01
N PHE A 141 15.18 -9.39 13.04
CA PHE A 141 14.05 -10.30 13.28
C PHE A 141 13.02 -10.26 12.15
N ASP A 142 12.77 -9.08 11.55
CA ASP A 142 11.88 -8.97 10.40
C ASP A 142 12.52 -9.50 9.12
N LEU A 143 13.85 -9.38 8.97
CA LEU A 143 14.59 -10.01 7.86
C LEU A 143 14.51 -11.54 7.90
N GLU A 144 14.81 -12.14 9.06
CA GLU A 144 14.75 -13.59 9.24
C GLU A 144 13.34 -14.11 8.97
N GLN A 145 12.31 -13.45 9.50
CA GLN A 145 10.92 -13.82 9.21
C GLN A 145 10.57 -13.68 7.72
N ALA A 146 11.02 -12.61 7.06
CA ALA A 146 10.81 -12.42 5.62
C ALA A 146 11.46 -13.55 4.81
N ILE A 147 12.67 -13.98 5.19
CA ILE A 147 13.35 -15.14 4.58
C ILE A 147 12.54 -16.42 4.80
N CYS A 148 12.07 -16.67 6.01
CA CYS A 148 11.23 -17.83 6.33
C CYS A 148 9.95 -17.85 5.49
N PHE A 149 9.20 -16.73 5.44
CA PHE A 149 7.98 -16.65 4.65
C PHE A 149 8.23 -16.82 3.15
N ALA A 150 9.29 -16.23 2.61
CA ALA A 150 9.67 -16.43 1.22
C ALA A 150 10.04 -17.90 0.95
N LYS A 151 10.71 -18.57 1.88
CA LYS A 151 11.09 -19.99 1.77
C LYS A 151 9.87 -20.90 1.81
N ASP A 152 8.97 -20.70 2.78
CA ASP A 152 7.75 -21.49 2.95
C ASP A 152 6.82 -21.38 1.73
N ASN A 153 6.80 -20.20 1.09
CA ASN A 153 6.06 -19.95 -0.16
C ASN A 153 6.88 -20.23 -1.43
N LYS A 154 8.06 -20.84 -1.33
CA LYS A 154 8.92 -21.26 -2.45
C LYS A 154 9.41 -20.11 -3.35
N HIS A 155 9.49 -18.89 -2.82
CA HIS A 155 10.04 -17.72 -3.49
C HIS A 155 11.57 -17.68 -3.37
N HIS A 156 12.23 -18.65 -4.02
CA HIS A 156 13.69 -18.84 -3.97
C HIS A 156 14.49 -17.59 -4.40
N HIS A 157 13.95 -16.80 -5.33
CA HIS A 157 14.57 -15.54 -5.77
C HIS A 157 14.62 -14.50 -4.66
N VAL A 158 13.55 -14.39 -3.85
CA VAL A 158 13.52 -13.52 -2.66
C VAL A 158 14.47 -14.04 -1.58
N VAL A 159 14.45 -15.35 -1.30
CA VAL A 159 15.36 -15.96 -0.32
C VAL A 159 16.82 -15.70 -0.68
N LYS A 160 17.20 -15.94 -1.95
CA LYS A 160 18.56 -15.69 -2.44
C LYS A 160 18.95 -14.21 -2.28
N ALA A 161 18.05 -13.30 -2.62
CA ALA A 161 18.31 -11.87 -2.52
C ALA A 161 18.44 -11.40 -1.05
N LEU A 162 17.62 -11.91 -0.15
CA LEU A 162 17.67 -11.57 1.27
C LEU A 162 18.89 -12.16 1.97
N ASN A 163 19.27 -13.41 1.67
CA ASN A 163 20.48 -14.04 2.21
C ASN A 163 21.76 -13.31 1.79
N ALA A 164 21.80 -12.70 0.60
CA ALA A 164 22.94 -11.89 0.20
C ALA A 164 23.18 -10.72 1.16
N PHE A 165 22.15 -10.15 1.79
CA PHE A 165 22.34 -9.13 2.82
C PHE A 165 22.93 -9.71 4.11
N VAL A 166 22.45 -10.88 4.54
CA VAL A 166 22.92 -11.61 5.74
C VAL A 166 24.42 -11.93 5.66
N ASP A 167 24.86 -12.44 4.52
CA ASP A 167 26.27 -12.80 4.32
C ASP A 167 27.19 -11.57 4.37
N HIS A 168 26.69 -10.41 3.95
CA HIS A 168 27.39 -9.14 4.05
C HIS A 168 27.35 -8.52 5.47
N THR A 169 26.37 -8.85 6.32
CA THR A 169 26.30 -8.33 7.70
C THR A 169 27.28 -9.01 8.65
N ASN A 170 27.57 -10.29 8.42
CA ASN A 170 28.60 -11.05 9.17
C ASN A 170 30.03 -10.53 8.90
N GLY A 171 30.23 -9.71 7.85
CA GLY A 171 31.47 -8.99 7.55
C GLY A 171 31.60 -7.60 8.16
N GLY A 172 30.64 -7.15 8.97
CA GLY A 172 30.71 -5.91 9.75
C GLY A 172 30.12 -4.68 9.05
N TRP A 173 29.00 -4.17 9.59
CA TRP A 173 28.30 -2.92 9.22
C TRP A 173 29.10 -1.61 9.39
N LYS A 174 30.42 -1.66 9.59
CA LYS A 174 31.22 -0.47 9.91
C LYS A 174 31.53 0.45 8.71
N ARG A 175 31.10 0.16 7.47
CA ARG A 175 31.57 0.91 6.28
C ARG A 175 30.52 1.54 5.37
N PHE A 176 29.22 1.26 5.51
CA PHE A 176 28.25 1.67 4.48
C PHE A 176 27.36 2.88 4.82
N THR A 177 27.47 3.45 6.02
CA THR A 177 26.57 4.54 6.45
C THR A 177 26.98 5.93 5.95
N THR A 178 28.17 6.14 5.38
CA THR A 178 28.64 7.50 5.06
C THR A 178 28.64 7.90 3.59
N SER A 179 28.51 6.97 2.63
CA SER A 179 28.72 7.32 1.20
C SER A 179 27.46 7.36 0.33
N ILE A 180 26.38 6.64 0.67
CA ILE A 180 25.18 6.56 -0.21
C ILE A 180 24.04 7.49 0.25
N GLN A 181 23.93 7.82 1.54
CA GLN A 181 22.92 8.79 2.01
C GLN A 181 23.15 10.22 1.51
N LYS A 182 24.32 10.57 0.98
CA LYS A 182 24.60 11.93 0.43
C LYS A 182 24.36 12.10 -1.06
N LYS A 183 24.09 11.03 -1.84
CA LYS A 183 24.04 11.14 -3.31
C LYS A 183 22.64 11.02 -3.95
N LEU A 184 21.58 11.01 -3.14
CA LEU A 184 20.19 10.93 -3.63
C LEU A 184 19.27 12.01 -3.03
N LEU A 185 19.85 13.11 -2.54
CA LEU A 185 19.13 14.34 -2.15
C LEU A 185 19.34 15.51 -3.14
N LEU A 186 19.91 15.25 -4.31
CA LEU A 186 20.07 16.24 -5.39
C LEU A 186 19.88 15.58 -6.76
N VAL A 187 18.64 15.26 -7.11
CA VAL A 187 17.94 15.60 -8.39
C VAL A 187 16.45 15.56 -8.10
#